data_AF-A0AAW3WXG2-F1
#
_entry.id   AF-A0AAW3WXG2-F1
#
_cell.length_a   1.000
_cell.length_b   1.000
_cell.length_c   1.000
_cell.angle_alpha   90.00
_cell.angle_beta   90.00
_cell.angle_gamma   90.00
#
_symmetry.space_group_name_H-M   'P 1'
#
loop_
_entity.id
_entity.type
_entity.pdbx_description
1 polymer ?
#
loop_
_entity_poly.entity_id
_entity_poly.type
_entity_poly.pdbx_seq_one_letter_code
_entity_poly.pdbx_strand_id
1 'polypeptide(L)'
;MTIYIVTENNFFYLGVKEKLPFSPKDIRQLLPNVLENSDMDNFDKNDVFIFHTSNFGMAFSLQISTGIFPGKVIFIPTSRKEKFKLSFNQYVALDSYATIDDIVAKIIGNDSDAQKATQDPLTRQEHVVMRHTINGMDVHKIGQCLSISIKTVYAHRRNALHKLGGRNVFEIWPFSGKFLRDAVV
;
A
#
# COMPACT_ATOMS: atom_id res chain seq x y z
N MET A 1 11.71 9.89 17.95
CA MET A 1 10.55 9.26 17.30
C MET A 1 9.36 10.19 17.45
N THR A 2 8.90 10.73 16.33
CA THR A 2 7.66 11.48 16.19
C THR A 2 6.63 10.56 15.53
N ILE A 3 5.37 10.63 15.98
CA ILE A 3 4.24 9.90 15.41
C ILE A 3 3.42 10.88 14.57
N TYR A 4 3.43 10.68 13.26
CA TYR A 4 2.69 11.45 12.28
C TYR A 4 1.39 10.75 11.92
N ILE A 5 0.26 11.36 12.23
CA ILE A 5 -1.07 10.89 11.84
C ILE A 5 -1.43 11.58 10.53
N VAL A 6 -1.34 10.85 9.43
CA VAL A 6 -1.61 11.33 8.07
C VAL A 6 -3.09 11.16 7.77
N THR A 7 -3.88 12.22 7.98
CA THR A 7 -5.34 12.17 7.88
C THR A 7 -5.94 13.56 7.65
N GLU A 8 -6.99 13.60 6.83
CA GLU A 8 -7.88 14.77 6.72
C GLU A 8 -8.96 14.76 7.81
N ASN A 9 -9.16 13.62 8.49
CA ASN A 9 -10.17 13.47 9.53
C ASN A 9 -9.62 13.96 10.89
N ASN A 10 -9.97 15.19 11.25
CA ASN A 10 -9.55 15.80 12.51
C ASN A 10 -10.10 15.05 13.75
N PHE A 11 -11.29 14.46 13.68
CA PHE A 11 -11.83 13.67 14.81
C PHE A 11 -11.01 12.41 15.06
N PHE A 12 -10.58 11.74 13.99
CA PHE A 12 -9.67 10.60 14.10
C PHE A 12 -8.34 11.02 14.74
N TYR A 13 -7.74 12.11 14.25
CA TYR A 13 -6.50 12.64 14.83
C TYR A 13 -6.63 12.96 16.32
N LEU A 14 -7.66 13.72 16.72
CA LEU A 14 -7.89 14.07 18.12
C LEU A 14 -8.12 12.83 18.99
N GLY A 15 -8.92 11.87 18.52
CA GLY A 15 -9.19 10.64 19.26
C GLY A 15 -7.96 9.75 19.45
N VAL A 16 -7.13 9.62 18.42
CA VAL A 16 -5.87 8.86 18.50
C VAL A 16 -4.86 9.61 19.37
N LYS A 17 -4.72 10.92 19.22
CA LYS A 17 -3.80 11.74 20.03
C LYS A 17 -4.11 11.67 21.53
N GLU A 18 -5.38 11.67 21.90
CA GLU A 18 -5.81 11.61 23.31
C GLU A 18 -5.59 10.23 23.92
N LYS A 19 -5.81 9.16 23.14
CA LYS A 19 -5.80 7.79 23.65
C LYS A 19 -4.45 7.09 23.53
N LEU A 20 -3.57 7.55 22.66
CA LEU A 20 -2.24 6.98 22.52
C LEU A 20 -1.41 7.21 23.80
N PRO A 21 -0.74 6.18 24.35
CA PRO A 21 0.07 6.27 25.55
C PRO A 21 1.46 6.90 25.28
N PHE A 22 1.51 7.90 24.38
CA PHE A 22 2.72 8.63 24.02
C PHE A 22 2.54 10.12 24.36
N SER A 23 3.66 10.84 24.50
CA SER A 23 3.61 12.27 24.77
C SER A 23 2.85 13.01 23.67
N PRO A 24 1.84 13.86 24.00
CA PRO A 24 1.07 14.60 23.00
C PRO A 24 1.89 15.58 22.14
N LYS A 25 3.13 15.89 22.56
CA LYS A 25 4.08 16.73 21.79
C LYS A 25 4.74 15.96 20.65
N ASP A 26 4.81 14.64 20.78
CA ASP A 26 5.42 13.75 19.80
C ASP A 26 4.38 13.24 18.79
N ILE A 27 3.10 13.54 18.99
CA ILE A 27 2.01 13.17 18.08
C ILE A 27 1.60 14.40 17.27
N ARG A 28 1.77 14.33 15.96
CA ARG A 28 1.50 15.43 15.02
C ARG A 28 0.53 14.98 13.94
N GLN A 29 -0.35 15.89 13.51
CA GLN A 29 -1.18 15.65 12.32
C GLN A 29 -0.41 16.10 11.07
N LEU A 30 -0.52 15.33 10.00
CA LEU A 30 -0.13 15.76 8.66
C LEU A 30 -1.31 15.56 7.71
N LEU A 31 -1.50 16.53 6.82
CA LEU A 31 -2.42 16.35 5.70
C LEU A 31 -1.69 15.56 4.59
N PRO A 32 -2.38 14.62 3.91
CA PRO A 32 -1.77 13.86 2.81
C PRO A 32 -1.06 14.75 1.79
N ASN A 33 -1.72 15.81 1.32
CA ASN A 33 -1.17 16.73 0.32
C ASN A 33 0.08 17.49 0.82
N VAL A 34 0.17 17.78 2.12
CA VAL A 34 1.35 18.46 2.69
C VAL A 34 2.53 17.50 2.72
N LEU A 35 2.27 16.24 3.10
CA LEU A 35 3.30 15.21 3.09
C LEU A 35 3.79 14.93 1.65
N GLU A 36 2.93 15.02 0.62
CA GLU A 36 3.31 14.73 -0.78
C GLU A 36 4.33 15.74 -1.30
N ASN A 37 4.23 16.97 -0.83
CA ASN A 37 5.11 18.07 -1.20
C ASN A 37 6.27 18.25 -0.22
N SER A 38 6.37 17.39 0.80
CA SER A 38 7.44 17.47 1.80
C SER A 38 8.69 16.74 1.33
N ASP A 39 9.85 17.28 1.72
CA ASP A 39 11.12 16.59 1.51
C ASP A 39 11.28 15.49 2.57
N MET A 40 11.49 14.26 2.09
CA MET A 40 11.55 13.06 2.92
C MET A 40 12.77 13.03 3.83
N ASP A 41 13.82 13.80 3.51
CA ASP A 41 15.02 13.94 4.34
C ASP A 41 14.75 14.68 5.66
N ASN A 42 13.58 15.32 5.79
CA ASN A 42 13.16 15.97 7.05
C ASN A 42 12.64 14.99 8.12
N PHE A 43 12.47 13.71 7.78
CA PHE A 43 11.91 12.71 8.69
C PHE A 43 12.97 11.71 9.16
N ASP A 44 12.89 11.31 10.42
CA ASP A 44 13.80 10.34 11.01
C ASP A 44 13.38 8.90 10.65
N LYS A 45 14.35 8.00 10.52
CA LYS A 45 14.09 6.57 10.25
C LYS A 45 13.35 5.86 11.39
N ASN A 46 13.32 6.43 12.58
CA ASN A 46 12.58 5.93 13.72
C ASN A 46 11.20 6.60 13.86
N ASP A 47 10.83 7.53 13.00
CA ASP A 47 9.49 8.14 13.02
C ASP A 47 8.43 7.13 12.57
N VAL A 48 7.19 7.35 12.99
CA VAL A 48 6.07 6.47 12.68
C VAL A 48 4.99 7.25 11.97
N PHE A 49 4.51 6.71 10.85
CA PHE A 49 3.46 7.29 10.03
C PHE A 49 2.22 6.42 10.08
N ILE A 50 1.12 6.97 10.61
CA ILE A 50 -0.19 6.33 10.67
C ILE A 50 -1.05 6.96 9.58
N PHE A 51 -1.25 6.23 8.47
CA PHE A 51 -2.09 6.68 7.38
C PHE A 51 -3.54 6.29 7.61
N HIS A 52 -4.41 7.29 7.73
CA HIS A 52 -5.85 7.13 7.77
C HIS A 52 -6.48 7.86 6.58
N THR A 53 -6.46 7.21 5.42
CA THR A 53 -6.97 7.75 4.16
C THR A 53 -7.58 6.64 3.30
N SER A 54 -8.49 7.03 2.40
CA SER A 54 -9.05 6.17 1.36
C SER A 54 -8.24 6.19 0.05
N ASN A 55 -7.40 7.22 -0.11
CA ASN A 55 -6.68 7.47 -1.35
C ASN A 55 -5.25 7.84 -1.03
N PHE A 56 -4.33 7.24 -1.78
CA PHE A 56 -2.90 7.48 -1.66
C PHE A 56 -2.41 8.09 -2.95
N GLY A 57 -1.62 9.15 -2.83
CA GLY A 57 -0.82 9.63 -3.95
C GLY A 57 0.05 8.52 -4.53
N MET A 58 0.25 8.60 -5.84
CA MET A 58 1.13 7.69 -6.57
C MET A 58 2.58 7.78 -6.06
N ALA A 59 3.02 8.97 -5.65
CA ALA A 59 4.35 9.23 -5.11
C ALA A 59 4.63 8.45 -3.82
N PHE A 60 3.73 8.52 -2.84
CA PHE A 60 3.85 7.72 -1.61
C PHE A 60 3.78 6.25 -1.88
N SER A 61 2.82 5.83 -2.70
CA SER A 61 2.66 4.44 -3.10
C SER A 61 3.98 3.87 -3.63
N LEU A 62 4.74 4.65 -4.41
CA LEU A 62 6.05 4.28 -4.92
C LEU A 62 7.14 4.29 -3.85
N GLN A 63 7.26 5.35 -3.06
CA GLN A 63 8.29 5.46 -2.00
C GLN A 63 8.12 4.35 -0.96
N ILE A 64 6.87 4.09 -0.61
CA ILE A 64 6.44 3.05 0.30
C ILE A 64 6.77 1.71 -0.37
N SER A 65 6.28 1.39 -1.58
CA SER A 65 6.58 0.09 -2.23
C SER A 65 8.07 -0.21 -2.44
N THR A 66 8.90 0.82 -2.63
CA THR A 66 10.35 0.68 -2.86
C THR A 66 11.16 0.60 -1.57
N GLY A 67 10.53 0.78 -0.41
CA GLY A 67 11.22 0.80 0.88
C GLY A 67 12.08 2.05 1.09
N ILE A 68 11.89 3.08 0.27
CA ILE A 68 12.59 4.37 0.36
C ILE A 68 11.90 5.29 1.37
N PHE A 69 10.62 5.07 1.64
CA PHE A 69 9.86 5.89 2.57
C PHE A 69 10.49 5.87 3.99
N PRO A 70 10.70 7.05 4.60
CA PRO A 70 11.34 7.14 5.91
C PRO A 70 10.42 6.60 7.01
N GLY A 71 11.01 5.95 7.99
CA GLY A 71 10.27 5.54 9.18
C GLY A 71 9.41 4.29 9.00
N LYS A 72 8.63 4.01 10.04
CA LYS A 72 7.68 2.92 10.10
C LYS A 72 6.32 3.37 9.59
N VAL A 73 5.68 2.57 8.75
CA VAL A 73 4.35 2.91 8.20
C VAL A 73 3.29 1.94 8.69
N ILE A 74 2.21 2.50 9.25
CA ILE A 74 1.01 1.82 9.70
C ILE A 74 -0.18 2.33 8.89
N PHE A 75 -0.96 1.41 8.33
CA PHE A 75 -2.13 1.76 7.51
C PHE A 75 -3.43 1.42 8.21
N ILE A 76 -4.36 2.38 8.25
CA ILE A 76 -5.72 2.23 8.77
C ILE A 76 -6.70 2.75 7.71
N PRO A 77 -7.31 1.87 6.89
CA PRO A 77 -8.17 2.31 5.80
C PRO A 77 -9.45 2.95 6.34
N THR A 78 -9.90 4.03 5.70
CA THR A 78 -11.16 4.72 6.03
C THR A 78 -12.41 3.94 5.58
N SER A 79 -12.23 2.92 4.73
CA SER A 79 -13.31 2.13 4.13
C SER A 79 -12.95 0.65 4.04
N ARG A 80 -13.92 -0.23 4.37
CA ARG A 80 -13.81 -1.69 4.25
C ARG A 80 -13.60 -2.18 2.80
N LYS A 81 -13.90 -1.35 1.80
CA LYS A 81 -13.83 -1.76 0.38
C LYS A 81 -12.42 -1.68 -0.20
N GLU A 82 -11.47 -1.14 0.56
CA GLU A 82 -10.16 -0.84 0.02
C GLU A 82 -9.23 -2.03 0.14
N LYS A 83 -8.77 -2.46 -1.03
CA LYS A 83 -8.07 -3.72 -1.24
C LYS A 83 -6.58 -3.52 -1.11
N PHE A 84 -6.14 -2.86 -0.04
CA PHE A 84 -4.73 -2.63 0.28
C PHE A 84 -3.91 -3.89 0.56
N LYS A 85 -4.56 -5.06 0.55
CA LYS A 85 -4.01 -6.31 1.08
C LYS A 85 -2.70 -6.80 0.46
N LEU A 86 -2.26 -6.28 -0.69
CA LEU A 86 -1.14 -6.88 -1.43
C LEU A 86 -0.04 -5.90 -1.83
N SER A 87 -0.37 -4.65 -2.13
CA SER A 87 0.58 -3.59 -2.47
C SER A 87 1.47 -3.13 -1.30
N PHE A 88 1.08 -3.47 -0.06
CA PHE A 88 1.75 -3.05 1.17
C PHE A 88 2.23 -4.26 2.00
N ASN A 89 2.58 -5.38 1.35
CA ASN A 89 3.07 -6.60 2.01
C ASN A 89 4.34 -6.41 2.88
N GLN A 90 4.98 -5.24 2.83
CA GLN A 90 6.10 -4.89 3.71
C GLN A 90 5.69 -3.98 4.88
N TYR A 91 4.39 -3.79 5.11
CA TYR A 91 3.85 -2.89 6.13
C TYR A 91 2.74 -3.51 6.97
N VAL A 92 2.56 -2.89 8.13
CA VAL A 92 1.49 -3.23 9.06
C VAL A 92 0.20 -2.55 8.60
N ALA A 93 -0.65 -3.32 7.92
CA ALA A 93 -2.03 -2.93 7.70
C ALA A 93 -2.88 -3.35 8.90
N LEU A 94 -3.57 -2.38 9.49
CA LEU A 94 -4.63 -2.57 10.47
C LEU A 94 -5.98 -2.47 9.77
N ASP A 95 -7.02 -3.10 10.32
CA ASP A 95 -8.37 -2.96 9.80
C ASP A 95 -9.03 -1.64 10.27
N SER A 96 -10.15 -1.26 9.65
CA SER A 96 -10.86 0.00 9.97
C SER A 96 -11.46 0.05 11.39
N TYR A 97 -11.48 -1.06 12.14
CA TYR A 97 -11.94 -1.16 13.53
C TYR A 97 -10.79 -1.35 14.51
N ALA A 98 -9.54 -1.22 14.04
CA ALA A 98 -8.37 -1.38 14.87
C ALA A 98 -8.48 -0.51 16.12
N THR A 99 -8.28 -1.17 17.26
CA THR A 99 -8.32 -0.53 18.56
C THR A 99 -7.04 0.27 18.78
N ILE A 100 -7.05 1.12 19.81
CA ILE A 100 -5.84 1.85 20.19
C ILE A 100 -4.75 0.86 20.61
N ASP A 101 -5.11 -0.23 21.29
CA ASP A 101 -4.16 -1.26 21.69
C ASP A 101 -3.50 -1.93 20.48
N ASP A 102 -4.25 -2.16 19.39
CA ASP A 102 -3.70 -2.68 18.13
C ASP A 102 -2.69 -1.70 17.53
N ILE A 103 -3.02 -0.40 17.51
CA ILE A 103 -2.11 0.64 17.02
C ILE A 103 -0.83 0.69 17.87
N VAL A 104 -0.97 0.66 19.20
CA VAL A 104 0.16 0.71 20.14
C VAL A 104 1.06 -0.51 19.99
N ALA A 105 0.48 -1.72 19.94
CA ALA A 105 1.21 -2.95 19.71
C ALA A 105 2.02 -2.88 18.41
N LYS A 106 1.46 -2.23 17.39
CA LYS A 106 2.13 -2.01 16.11
C LYS A 106 3.14 -0.88 16.11
N ILE A 107 3.01 0.15 16.93
CA ILE A 107 4.07 1.17 17.08
C ILE A 107 5.28 0.56 17.80
N ILE A 108 5.06 -0.17 18.90
CA ILE A 108 6.12 -0.68 19.79
C ILE A 108 6.75 -1.97 19.24
N GLY A 109 5.97 -2.81 18.56
CA GLY A 109 6.45 -4.07 18.01
C GLY A 109 7.58 -3.85 17.02
N ASN A 110 8.69 -4.56 17.18
CA ASN A 110 9.67 -4.72 16.11
C ASN A 110 9.00 -5.60 15.05
N ASP A 111 8.68 -5.05 13.87
CA ASP A 111 8.12 -5.85 12.77
C ASP A 111 9.22 -6.71 12.14
N SER A 112 9.68 -7.71 12.89
CA SER A 112 10.23 -8.93 12.30
C SER A 112 9.14 -9.75 11.58
N ASP A 113 7.86 -9.41 11.78
CA ASP A 113 6.71 -10.00 11.07
C ASP A 113 6.43 -9.38 9.69
N ALA A 114 7.19 -8.37 9.26
CA ALA A 114 7.16 -7.86 7.88
C ALA A 114 7.64 -8.90 6.84
N GLN A 115 7.96 -10.13 7.28
CA GLN A 115 8.34 -11.27 6.45
C GLN A 115 7.34 -12.44 6.45
N LYS A 116 6.08 -12.24 6.84
CA LYS A 116 5.07 -13.15 6.29
C LYS A 116 4.85 -12.76 4.84
N ALA A 117 5.73 -13.29 3.98
CA ALA A 117 5.57 -13.34 2.54
C ALA A 117 4.18 -13.92 2.26
N THR A 118 3.19 -13.05 2.16
CA THR A 118 1.85 -13.40 1.72
C THR A 118 2.05 -13.98 0.33
N GLN A 119 1.67 -15.25 0.16
CA GLN A 119 1.79 -15.96 -1.11
C GLN A 119 1.29 -15.06 -2.24
N ASP A 120 2.02 -15.11 -3.35
CA ASP A 120 1.68 -14.34 -4.53
C ASP A 120 0.20 -14.55 -4.88
N PRO A 121 -0.61 -13.49 -4.89
CA PRO A 121 -2.06 -13.59 -5.06
C PRO A 121 -2.46 -13.93 -6.49
N LEU A 122 -1.56 -13.73 -7.45
CA LEU A 122 -1.83 -13.93 -8.86
C LEU A 122 -1.49 -15.35 -9.27
N THR A 123 -2.40 -15.90 -10.06
CA THR A 123 -2.13 -17.11 -10.82
C THR A 123 -1.07 -16.83 -11.88
N ARG A 124 -0.41 -17.88 -12.37
CA ARG A 124 0.56 -17.79 -13.47
C ARG A 124 0.00 -17.05 -14.69
N GLN A 125 -1.28 -17.27 -15.03
CA GLN A 125 -1.91 -16.62 -16.18
C GLN A 125 -2.19 -15.13 -15.94
N GLU A 126 -2.62 -14.77 -14.73
CA GLU A 126 -2.80 -13.37 -14.34
C GLU A 126 -1.47 -12.60 -14.35
N HIS A 127 -0.39 -13.24 -13.90
CA HIS A 127 0.98 -12.71 -13.98
C HIS A 127 1.41 -12.35 -15.40
N VAL A 128 1.30 -13.33 -16.30
CA VAL A 128 1.76 -13.16 -17.69
C VAL A 128 0.96 -12.08 -18.41
N VAL A 129 -0.37 -12.06 -18.22
CA VAL A 129 -1.25 -11.02 -18.78
C VAL A 129 -0.89 -9.64 -18.22
N MET A 130 -0.63 -9.53 -16.91
CA MET A 130 -0.25 -8.26 -16.29
C MET A 130 1.10 -7.75 -16.75
N ARG A 131 2.10 -8.63 -16.91
CA ARG A 131 3.42 -8.28 -17.45
C ARG A 131 3.31 -7.65 -18.84
N HIS A 132 2.59 -8.30 -19.76
CA HIS A 132 2.40 -7.74 -21.10
C HIS A 132 1.60 -6.43 -21.09
N THR A 133 0.58 -6.34 -20.23
CA THR A 133 -0.24 -5.12 -20.06
C THR A 133 0.62 -3.93 -19.61
N ILE A 134 1.50 -4.14 -18.64
CA ILE A 134 2.40 -3.13 -18.08
C ILE A 134 3.45 -2.70 -19.12
N ASN A 135 3.91 -3.63 -19.95
CA ASN A 135 4.79 -3.33 -21.09
C ASN A 135 4.08 -2.61 -22.25
N GLY A 136 2.83 -2.17 -22.08
CA GLY A 136 2.07 -1.46 -23.10
C GLY A 136 1.57 -2.34 -24.24
N MET A 137 1.57 -3.66 -24.09
CA MET A 137 1.03 -4.56 -25.11
C MET A 137 -0.49 -4.46 -25.15
N ASP A 138 -1.03 -4.30 -26.36
CA ASP A 138 -2.47 -4.30 -26.59
C ASP A 138 -3.11 -5.68 -26.33
N VAL A 139 -4.38 -5.69 -25.90
CA VAL A 139 -5.12 -6.91 -25.52
C VAL A 139 -5.24 -7.93 -26.65
N HIS A 140 -5.30 -7.48 -27.92
CA HIS A 140 -5.33 -8.37 -29.08
C HIS A 140 -3.98 -9.09 -29.24
N LYS A 141 -2.88 -8.36 -29.09
CA LYS A 141 -1.51 -8.93 -29.14
C LYS A 141 -1.26 -9.88 -27.98
N ILE A 142 -1.77 -9.58 -26.77
CA ILE A 142 -1.70 -10.48 -25.62
C ILE A 142 -2.46 -11.78 -25.91
N GLY A 143 -3.69 -11.68 -26.44
CA GLY A 143 -4.50 -12.84 -26.79
C GLY A 143 -3.82 -13.74 -27.82
N GLN A 144 -3.18 -13.14 -28.83
CA GLN A 144 -2.38 -13.87 -29.82
C GLN A 144 -1.15 -14.53 -29.18
N CYS A 145 -0.36 -13.80 -28.39
CA CYS A 145 0.85 -14.35 -27.75
C CYS A 145 0.54 -15.52 -26.82
N LEU A 146 -0.57 -15.45 -26.09
CA LEU A 146 -0.95 -16.44 -25.09
C LEU A 146 -1.91 -17.52 -25.63
N SER A 147 -2.30 -17.42 -26.91
CA SER A 147 -3.30 -18.31 -27.54
C SER A 147 -4.61 -18.40 -26.74
N ILE A 148 -5.08 -17.28 -26.20
CA ILE A 148 -6.35 -17.17 -25.46
C ILE A 148 -7.27 -16.11 -26.07
N SER A 149 -8.57 -16.25 -25.83
CA SER A 149 -9.54 -15.27 -26.31
C SER A 149 -9.30 -13.88 -25.68
N ILE A 150 -9.64 -12.82 -26.41
CA ILE A 150 -9.59 -11.44 -25.90
C ILE A 150 -10.43 -11.29 -24.63
N LYS A 151 -11.59 -11.98 -24.54
CA LYS A 151 -12.43 -12.01 -23.34
C LYS A 151 -11.69 -12.60 -22.14
N THR A 152 -10.89 -13.64 -22.36
CA THR A 152 -10.06 -14.27 -21.34
C THR A 152 -8.93 -13.33 -20.88
N VAL A 153 -8.31 -12.59 -21.81
CA VAL A 153 -7.32 -11.55 -21.46
C VAL A 153 -7.94 -10.50 -20.54
N TYR A 154 -9.12 -9.96 -20.89
CA TYR A 154 -9.82 -8.98 -20.05
C TYR A 154 -10.19 -9.56 -18.68
N ALA A 155 -10.63 -10.82 -18.62
CA ALA A 155 -10.96 -11.49 -17.37
C ALA A 155 -9.72 -11.63 -16.46
N HIS A 156 -8.59 -12.12 -16.99
CA HIS A 156 -7.35 -12.21 -16.23
C HIS A 156 -6.85 -10.84 -15.79
N ARG A 157 -6.85 -9.83 -16.66
CA ARG A 157 -6.44 -8.46 -16.31
C ARG A 157 -7.32 -7.88 -15.21
N ARG A 158 -8.64 -8.04 -15.30
CA ARG A 158 -9.57 -7.56 -14.27
C ARG A 158 -9.36 -8.28 -12.94
N ASN A 159 -9.23 -9.60 -12.96
CA ASN A 159 -9.02 -10.39 -11.76
C ASN A 159 -7.69 -10.06 -11.10
N ALA A 160 -6.62 -9.92 -11.89
CA ALA A 160 -5.32 -9.48 -11.44
C ALA A 160 -5.37 -8.12 -10.76
N LEU A 161 -5.95 -7.11 -11.41
CA LEU A 161 -6.14 -5.78 -10.83
C LEU A 161 -6.95 -5.83 -9.53
N HIS A 162 -8.05 -6.59 -9.53
CA HIS A 162 -8.88 -6.79 -8.34
C HIS A 162 -8.14 -7.46 -7.18
N LYS A 163 -7.25 -8.42 -7.47
CA LYS A 163 -6.41 -9.09 -6.50
C LYS A 163 -5.37 -8.11 -5.97
N LEU A 164 -4.63 -7.44 -6.84
CA LEU A 164 -3.64 -6.41 -6.50
C LEU A 164 -4.25 -5.15 -5.85
N GLY A 165 -5.58 -5.03 -5.87
CA GLY A 165 -6.32 -3.99 -5.17
C GLY A 165 -6.52 -2.69 -5.93
N GLY A 166 -6.07 -2.62 -7.19
CA GLY A 166 -6.32 -1.48 -8.07
C GLY A 166 -7.50 -1.69 -9.01
N ARG A 167 -8.01 -0.58 -9.55
CA ARG A 167 -9.04 -0.54 -10.60
C ARG A 167 -8.43 -0.43 -11.99
N ASN A 168 -7.22 0.11 -12.07
CA ASN A 168 -6.48 0.30 -13.31
C ASN A 168 -4.98 0.09 -13.11
N VAL A 169 -4.25 0.03 -14.22
CA VAL A 169 -2.80 -0.25 -14.21
C VAL A 169 -2.02 0.86 -13.52
N PHE A 170 -2.44 2.12 -13.60
CA PHE A 170 -1.76 3.25 -12.97
C PHE A 170 -1.86 3.19 -11.44
N GLU A 171 -2.98 2.72 -10.91
CA GLU A 171 -3.16 2.53 -9.47
C GLU A 171 -2.25 1.42 -8.90
N ILE A 172 -1.87 0.43 -9.72
CA ILE A 172 -0.99 -0.66 -9.26
C ILE A 172 0.47 -0.49 -9.70
N TRP A 173 0.73 0.39 -10.69
CA TRP A 173 2.04 0.58 -11.30
C TRP A 173 3.16 0.88 -10.30
N PRO A 174 2.95 1.74 -9.27
CA PRO A 174 3.98 2.02 -8.26
C PRO A 174 4.46 0.79 -7.49
N PHE A 175 3.65 -0.28 -7.45
CA PHE A 175 3.92 -1.49 -6.67
C PHE A 175 4.58 -2.61 -7.50
N SER A 176 4.91 -2.31 -8.76
CA SER A 176 5.47 -3.24 -9.74
C SER A 176 6.90 -3.73 -9.43
N GLY A 177 7.56 -3.16 -8.43
CA GLY A 177 9.01 -3.27 -8.23
C GLY A 177 9.57 -4.68 -8.01
N LYS A 178 8.86 -5.57 -7.30
CA LYS A 178 9.29 -6.97 -7.05
C LYS A 178 8.43 -8.00 -7.78
N PHE A 179 7.10 -7.83 -7.70
CA PHE A 179 6.10 -8.71 -8.30
C PHE A 179 6.33 -9.00 -9.80
N LEU A 180 6.86 -8.05 -10.57
CA LEU A 180 7.12 -8.25 -12.00
C LEU A 180 8.46 -8.91 -12.32
N ARG A 181 9.45 -8.78 -11.42
CA ARG A 181 10.82 -9.27 -11.63
C ARG A 181 10.95 -10.75 -11.29
N ASP A 182 10.18 -11.23 -10.29
CA ASP A 182 10.36 -12.57 -9.72
C ASP A 182 9.52 -13.67 -10.39
N ALA A 183 8.69 -13.36 -11.40
CA ALA A 183 7.97 -14.37 -12.18
C ALA A 183 8.87 -15.06 -13.22
N VAL A 184 10.01 -15.59 -12.75
CA VAL A 184 10.89 -16.54 -13.44
C VAL A 184 11.14 -17.71 -12.50
N VAL A 185 10.29 -18.74 -12.60
CA VAL A 185 10.68 -20.14 -12.84
C VAL A 185 9.63 -20.76 -13.76
#